data_AF-K9P695-F1
#
_entry.id   AF-K9P695-F1
#
_cell.length_a   1.000
_cell.length_b   1.000
_cell.length_c   1.000
_cell.angle_alpha   90.00
_cell.angle_beta   90.00
_cell.angle_gamma   90.00
#
_symmetry.space_group_name_H-M   'P 1'
#
loop_
_entity.id
_entity.type
_entity.pdbx_description
1 polymer ?
#
loop_
_entity_poly.entity_id
_entity_poly.type
_entity_poly.pdbx_seq_one_letter_code
_entity_poly.pdbx_strand_id
1 'polypeptide(L)' 'MNESNVIYSPTSPEGKIHSDLQRVDAHVIQPEEYEEIPEITEEDLTHAVIKRPGHPDQLFVAKPSQAT' A
#
# COMPACT_ATOMS: atom_id res chain seq x y z
N MET A 1 -7.11 -21.93 -18.81
CA MET A 1 -6.87 -21.33 -17.47
C MET A 1 -5.47 -20.74 -17.56
N ASN A 2 -5.34 -19.42 -17.73
CA ASN A 2 -4.04 -18.79 -17.84
C ASN A 2 -3.60 -18.35 -16.44
N GLU A 3 -2.66 -19.09 -15.88
CA GLU A 3 -1.99 -18.76 -14.63
C GLU A 3 -1.14 -17.50 -14.80
N SER A 4 -1.45 -16.45 -14.03
CA SER A 4 -0.69 -15.21 -13.99
C SER A 4 0.65 -15.46 -13.29
N ASN A 5 1.72 -15.45 -14.07
CA ASN A 5 3.08 -15.71 -13.61
C ASN A 5 3.70 -14.47 -12.92
N VAL A 6 3.00 -13.90 -11.94
CA VAL A 6 3.52 -12.77 -11.15
C VAL A 6 4.39 -13.33 -10.04
N ILE A 7 5.68 -13.44 -10.32
CA ILE A 7 6.69 -13.76 -9.30
C ILE A 7 6.79 -12.56 -8.36
N TYR A 8 6.16 -12.66 -7.19
CA TYR A 8 6.41 -11.74 -6.09
C TYR A 8 7.85 -11.99 -5.62
N SER A 9 8.76 -11.07 -5.96
CA SER A 9 10.13 -11.10 -5.47
C SER A 9 10.20 -10.23 -4.21
N PRO A 10 10.08 -10.81 -3.00
CA PRO A 10 10.53 -10.10 -1.82
C PRO A 10 12.06 -10.04 -1.96
N THR A 11 12.62 -8.84 -2.03
CA THR A 11 13.95 -8.55 -1.47
C THR A 11 14.96 -9.72 -1.50
N SER A 12 15.73 -9.81 -2.60
CA SER A 12 16.92 -10.65 -2.85
C SER A 12 16.92 -12.11 -2.32
N PRO A 13 16.97 -13.14 -3.19
CA PRO A 13 16.93 -14.54 -2.77
C PRO A 13 18.12 -15.01 -1.94
N GLU A 14 19.25 -14.27 -1.89
CA GLU A 14 20.46 -14.68 -1.14
C GLU A 14 21.17 -13.53 -0.39
N GLY A 15 20.59 -12.33 -0.35
CA GLY A 15 21.25 -11.16 0.24
C GLY A 15 20.52 -10.69 1.47
N LYS A 16 21.21 -10.70 2.63
CA LYS A 16 20.86 -9.85 3.79
C LYS A 16 20.43 -8.49 3.24
N ILE A 17 19.29 -7.96 3.69
CA ILE A 17 18.82 -6.63 3.29
C ILE A 17 20.03 -5.69 3.38
N HIS A 18 20.53 -5.22 2.24
CA HIS A 18 21.82 -4.51 2.19
C HIS A 18 21.70 -3.11 2.82
N SER A 19 20.48 -2.69 3.13
CA SER A 19 20.22 -1.55 4.00
C SER A 19 20.63 -1.89 5.43
N ASP A 20 21.55 -1.09 5.96
CA ASP A 20 21.86 -1.05 7.38
C ASP A 20 20.60 -0.60 8.14
N LEU A 21 19.85 -1.57 8.67
CA LEU A 21 18.60 -1.31 9.38
C LEU A 21 18.81 -0.49 10.65
N GLN A 22 19.96 -0.58 11.31
CA GLN A 22 20.24 0.26 12.48
C GLN A 22 20.40 1.72 12.07
N ARG A 23 21.04 1.96 10.92
CA ARG A 23 21.13 3.31 10.34
C ARG A 23 19.79 3.81 9.81
N VAL A 24 18.94 2.95 9.25
CA VAL A 24 17.59 3.31 8.81
C VAL A 24 16.68 3.61 10.01
N ASP A 25 16.75 2.81 11.07
CA ASP A 25 15.99 2.99 12.32
C ASP A 25 16.41 4.25 13.09
N ALA A 26 17.64 4.74 12.88
CA ALA A 26 18.13 5.98 13.48
C ALA A 26 17.52 7.27 12.86
N HIS A 27 16.67 7.17 11.84
CA HIS A 27 15.97 8.35 11.31
C HIS A 27 14.82 8.70 12.26
N VAL A 28 15.04 9.75 13.05
CA VAL A 28 13.96 10.39 13.81
C VAL A 28 13.17 11.22 12.80
N ILE A 29 11.97 10.76 12.48
CA ILE A 29 11.00 11.50 11.67
C ILE A 29 10.69 12.80 12.41
N GLN A 30 10.94 13.94 11.78
CA GLN A 30 10.50 15.25 12.23
C GLN A 30 8.99 15.39 11.97
N PRO A 31 8.23 16.01 12.88
CA PRO A 31 6.80 16.24 12.68
C PRO A 31 6.48 16.85 11.31
N GLU A 32 7.31 17.80 10.87
CA GLU A 32 7.21 18.54 9.62
C GLU A 32 7.29 17.67 8.36
N GLU A 33 7.93 16.49 8.44
CA GLU A 33 8.08 15.57 7.31
C GLU A 33 6.75 14.93 6.87
N TYR A 34 5.72 15.01 7.72
CA TYR A 34 4.37 14.50 7.44
C TYR A 34 3.27 15.55 7.68
N GLU A 35 3.61 16.82 7.85
CA GLU A 35 2.61 17.89 7.97
C GLU A 35 1.80 18.06 6.66
N GLU A 36 2.40 17.67 5.53
CA GLU A 36 1.75 17.70 4.21
C GLU A 36 1.40 16.30 3.71
N ILE A 37 0.83 15.43 4.57
CA ILE A 37 0.21 14.20 4.07
C ILE A 37 -0.93 14.60 3.12
N PRO A 38 -0.92 14.13 1.85
CA PRO A 38 -2.01 14.44 0.93
C PRO A 38 -3.32 13.88 1.47
N GLU A 39 -4.38 14.68 1.38
CA GLU A 39 -5.72 14.23 1.73
C GLU A 39 -6.14 13.08 0.79
N ILE A 40 -6.76 12.04 1.35
CA ILE A 40 -7.31 10.95 0.54
C ILE A 40 -8.58 11.46 -0.13
N THR A 41 -8.54 11.60 -1.45
CA THR A 41 -9.68 12.07 -2.24
C THR A 41 -10.57 10.92 -2.73
N GLU A 42 -11.78 11.22 -3.19
CA GLU A 42 -12.64 10.20 -3.83
C GLU A 42 -12.02 9.65 -5.12
N GLU A 43 -11.22 10.46 -5.82
CA GLU A 43 -10.50 10.07 -7.03
C GLU A 43 -9.46 8.99 -6.72
N ASP A 44 -8.76 9.10 -5.58
CA ASP A 44 -7.81 8.09 -5.10
C ASP A 44 -8.51 6.76 -4.78
N LEU A 45 -9.75 6.84 -4.27
CA LEU A 45 -10.55 5.67 -3.93
C LEU A 45 -11.04 4.89 -5.16
N THR A 46 -11.09 5.50 -6.35
CA THR A 46 -11.51 4.81 -7.58
C THR A 46 -10.61 3.62 -7.94
N HIS A 47 -9.35 3.65 -7.50
CA HIS A 47 -8.36 2.59 -7.72
C HIS A 47 -8.12 1.73 -6.49
N ALA A 48 -8.84 1.98 -5.38
CA ALA A 48 -8.57 1.31 -4.11
C ALA A 48 -8.98 -0.17 -4.14
N VAL A 49 -8.20 -0.99 -3.42
CA VAL A 49 -8.46 -2.42 -3.23
C VAL A 49 -8.69 -2.69 -1.74
N ILE A 50 -9.85 -3.27 -1.43
CA ILE A 50 -10.22 -3.73 -0.10
C ILE A 50 -9.68 -5.14 0.10
N LYS A 51 -8.71 -5.27 1.01
CA LYS A 51 -8.17 -6.57 1.43
C LYS A 51 -8.85 -7.04 2.71
N ARG A 52 -9.49 -8.20 2.67
CA ARG A 52 -10.07 -8.85 3.86
C ARG A 52 -9.40 -10.22 4.06
N PRO A 53 -8.97 -10.56 5.29
CA PRO A 53 -8.38 -11.87 5.55
C PRO A 53 -9.30 -13.01 5.10
N GLY A 54 -8.75 -13.97 4.35
CA GLY A 54 -9.50 -15.15 3.87
C GLY A 54 -10.45 -14.88 2.69
N HIS A 55 -10.48 -13.67 2.15
CA HIS A 55 -11.30 -13.31 0.98
C HIS A 55 -10.42 -12.85 -0.17
N PRO A 56 -10.87 -13.00 -1.43
CA PRO A 56 -10.20 -12.40 -2.57
C PRO A 56 -10.25 -10.86 -2.47
N ASP A 57 -9.24 -10.22 -3.02
CA ASP A 57 -9.14 -8.77 -3.13
C ASP A 57 -10.38 -8.20 -3.85
N GLN A 58 -11.00 -7.16 -3.26
CA GLN A 58 -12.20 -6.53 -3.80
C GLN A 58 -11.91 -5.09 -4.21
N LEU A 59 -12.27 -4.68 -5.42
CA LEU A 59 -12.19 -3.27 -5.79
C LEU A 59 -13.16 -2.44 -4.95
N PHE A 60 -12.74 -1.25 -4.55
CA PHE A 60 -13.63 -0.28 -3.95
C PHE A 60 -14.71 0.11 -4.97
N VAL A 61 -15.97 -0.03 -4.57
CA VAL A 61 -17.12 0.42 -5.36
C VAL A 61 -17.76 1.54 -4.59
N ALA A 62 -17.66 2.77 -5.12
CA ALA A 62 -18.36 3.91 -4.56
C ALA A 62 -19.86 3.59 -4.50
N LYS A 63 -20.46 3.71 -3.31
CA LYS A 63 -21.92 3.59 -3.19
C LYS A 63 -22.54 4.79 -3.90
N PRO A 64 -23.63 4.64 -4.67
CA PRO A 64 -24.34 5.80 -5.18
C PRO A 64 -24.76 6.64 -3.97
N SER A 65 -24.30 7.89 -3.96
CA SER A 65 -24.70 8.90 -2.99
C SER A 65 -26.23 8.84 -2.84
N GLN A 66 -26.72 8.52 -1.65
CA GLN A 66 -28.14 8.60 -1.38
C GLN A 66 -28.51 10.08 -1.38
N ALA A 67 -28.99 10.56 -2.53
CA ALA A 67 -29.57 11.88 -2.67
C ALA A 67 -30.76 11.98 -1.67
N THR A 68 -30.65 12.91 -0.72
CA THR A 68 -31.75 13.36 0.15
C THR A 68 -32.22 14.72 -0.34
#